data_AF-A0A818VJG5-F1
#
_entry.id   AF-A0A818VJG5-F1
#
_cell.length_a   1.000
_cell.length_b   1.000
_cell.length_c   1.000
_cell.angle_alpha   90.00
_cell.angle_beta   90.00
_cell.angle_gamma   90.00
#
_symmetry.space_group_name_H-M   'P 1'
#
loop_
_entity.id
_entity.type
_entity.pdbx_description
1 polymer ?
#
loop_
_entity_poly.entity_id
_entity_poly.type
_entity_poly.pdbx_seq_one_letter_code
_entity_poly.pdbx_strand_id
1 'polypeptide(L)'
;MRAKIHPLRGSSIDIHPNARWQQNGITVAGGNRQGNGINQLSDPLGLYVDDDQTVYVADQSNHRIVEWKRVYPLRGSSIDIHPNARWQQDGITVAGGNRQGNETNQLSNPLGLYVDDDQTIYVADELNHRIVEWKRGATSGQVVAGGNGRGSVLGLLVLISLCQSMTLSRIRRQPQHDPDADFNITQLIQSKGYPCEEHKVITKDGYILGVFRIPHGRKSSSPGRPVLLQHGLIDSAATWVMNFPDQSLGFMLADAGYDVWLGNVRGNYYSRAHVKYNPDHDTEFWNFSWDDMARDDLPSMIYYILNVTQQTQISYVGHSQGTLIGFAQFGGLSNIVQNNVSFFGALAPVAHITHIKSPLKHLFNTLMGPESFWHLLFGNKEFLASSNSIKWLAKHACGNVILNPLICENVLFILCGPDNKNLNATRTEVYISHEPDGTSVKNMIHFAQMFLSKQFQAYDYGSADKNRLHYNQTTPPIYSIRPMKVPTAIFSSGEDWLADPEDVAFILDNIQNLVYKKYIPDYNHLDFVWALTANKVIYQDLINQMQKYHPSK
;
A
#
# COMPACT_ATOMS: atom_id res chain seq x y z
N MET A 1 4.80 -3.20 30.64
CA MET A 1 3.70 -2.24 30.88
C MET A 1 4.30 -0.94 31.39
N ARG A 2 4.16 0.17 30.66
CA ARG A 2 4.41 1.53 31.19
C ARG A 2 3.05 2.22 31.24
N ALA A 3 2.57 2.55 32.43
CA ALA A 3 1.39 3.37 32.60
C ALA A 3 1.70 4.79 32.06
N LYS A 4 0.88 5.30 31.14
CA LYS A 4 0.87 6.74 30.82
C LYS A 4 0.05 7.41 31.91
N ILE A 5 0.72 8.22 32.74
CA ILE A 5 0.06 9.17 33.65
C ILE A 5 0.02 10.50 32.90
N HIS A 6 -1.18 11.02 32.62
CA HIS A 6 -1.32 12.39 32.12
C HIS A 6 -1.05 13.39 33.26
N PRO A 7 -0.28 14.46 33.04
CA PRO A 7 -0.11 15.49 34.05
C PRO A 7 -1.35 16.39 34.08
N LEU A 8 -1.91 16.58 35.28
CA LEU A 8 -2.98 17.52 35.60
C LEU A 8 -2.69 18.90 35.00
N ARG A 9 -3.57 19.40 34.12
CA ARG A 9 -3.53 20.80 33.68
C ARG A 9 -4.14 21.67 34.78
N GLY A 10 -3.34 22.53 35.39
CA GLY A 10 -3.85 23.72 36.07
C GLY A 10 -3.45 23.97 37.53
N SER A 11 -2.56 23.19 38.12
CA SER A 11 -1.91 23.56 39.39
C SER A 11 -0.44 23.21 39.33
N SER A 12 0.44 24.17 39.62
CA SER A 12 1.85 23.90 39.90
C SER A 12 1.92 22.98 41.11
N ILE A 13 2.05 21.67 40.88
CA ILE A 13 2.41 20.74 41.93
C ILE A 13 3.92 20.94 42.13
N ASP A 14 4.28 21.73 43.14
CA ASP A 14 5.64 21.75 43.67
C ASP A 14 5.95 20.36 44.22
N ILE A 15 6.52 19.49 43.38
CA ILE A 15 7.02 18.20 43.82
C ILE A 15 8.21 18.50 44.72
N HIS A 16 8.02 18.32 46.04
CA HIS A 16 9.07 18.54 47.02
C HIS A 16 10.34 17.77 46.61
N PRO A 17 11.55 18.37 46.60
CA PRO A 17 12.77 17.73 46.10
C PRO A 17 13.15 16.39 46.76
N ASN A 18 12.49 16.07 47.88
CA ASN A 18 12.70 14.87 48.69
C ASN A 18 11.48 13.93 48.71
N ALA A 19 10.49 14.14 47.83
CA ALA A 19 9.34 13.26 47.73
C ALA A 19 9.80 11.85 47.33
N ARG A 20 9.53 10.86 48.19
CA ARG A 20 9.81 9.45 47.93
C ARG A 20 8.52 8.72 47.64
N TRP A 21 8.55 7.79 46.69
CA TRP A 21 7.46 6.85 46.47
C TRP A 21 7.16 6.09 47.77
N GLN A 22 5.87 5.92 48.09
CA GLN A 22 5.46 5.06 49.20
C GLN A 22 5.91 3.63 48.89
N GLN A 23 6.58 2.98 49.85
CA GLN A 23 7.09 1.61 49.67
C GLN A 23 5.99 0.54 49.74
N ASN A 24 4.89 0.83 50.44
CA ASN A 24 3.75 -0.06 50.58
C ASN A 24 2.61 0.39 49.66
N GLY A 25 2.08 -0.53 48.86
CA GLY A 25 0.87 -0.30 48.08
C GLY A 25 -0.40 -0.46 48.92
N ILE A 26 -1.51 0.11 48.44
CA ILE A 26 -2.85 -0.15 48.95
C ILE A 26 -3.68 -0.85 47.86
N THR A 27 -4.56 -1.76 48.23
CA THR A 27 -5.53 -2.35 47.29
C THR A 27 -6.66 -1.37 47.05
N VAL A 28 -6.87 -0.99 45.78
CA VAL A 28 -7.89 -0.01 45.37
C VAL A 28 -9.02 -0.61 44.54
N ALA A 29 -8.81 -1.81 44.00
CA ALA A 29 -9.77 -2.60 43.25
C ALA A 29 -9.52 -4.09 43.51
N GLY A 30 -10.59 -4.88 43.66
CA GLY A 30 -10.50 -6.30 43.99
C GLY A 30 -9.97 -6.59 45.42
N GLY A 31 -9.16 -7.64 45.56
CA GLY A 31 -8.48 -8.01 46.82
C GLY A 31 -9.11 -9.14 47.63
N ASN A 32 -10.32 -9.58 47.30
CA ASN A 32 -11.05 -10.64 48.02
C ASN A 32 -10.93 -12.03 47.37
N ARG A 33 -9.69 -12.45 47.06
CA ARG A 33 -9.34 -13.65 46.24
C ARG A 33 -9.85 -13.58 44.79
N GLN A 34 -9.33 -14.46 43.96
CA GLN A 34 -9.78 -14.65 42.59
C GLN A 34 -11.27 -15.06 42.56
N GLY A 35 -12.05 -14.48 41.65
CA GLY A 35 -13.46 -14.82 41.47
C GLY A 35 -14.22 -13.82 40.60
N ASN A 36 -15.54 -14.02 40.49
CA ASN A 36 -16.44 -13.23 39.64
C ASN A 36 -17.37 -12.30 40.44
N GLY A 37 -17.26 -12.28 41.78
CA GLY A 37 -17.94 -11.33 42.64
C GLY A 37 -17.60 -9.88 42.26
N ILE A 38 -18.46 -8.94 42.64
CA ILE A 38 -18.30 -7.53 42.26
C ILE A 38 -17.08 -6.85 42.93
N ASN A 39 -16.57 -7.45 44.01
CA ASN A 39 -15.35 -7.06 44.72
C ASN A 39 -14.18 -8.05 44.49
N GLN A 40 -14.30 -8.87 43.44
CA GLN A 40 -13.29 -9.85 43.01
C GLN A 40 -12.92 -9.61 41.55
N LEU A 41 -11.71 -10.03 41.20
CA LEU A 41 -11.18 -9.99 39.84
C LEU A 41 -10.59 -11.36 39.52
N SER A 42 -10.55 -11.73 38.24
CA SER A 42 -9.87 -12.91 37.72
C SER A 42 -9.02 -12.52 36.52
N ASP A 43 -7.70 -12.63 36.70
CA ASP A 43 -6.69 -12.26 35.71
C ASP A 43 -6.84 -10.83 35.18
N PRO A 44 -6.82 -9.80 36.06
CA PRO A 44 -6.94 -8.42 35.63
C PRO A 44 -5.69 -7.97 34.86
N LEU A 45 -5.84 -7.62 33.58
CA LEU A 45 -4.71 -7.26 32.70
C LEU A 45 -4.69 -5.78 32.27
N GLY A 46 -5.86 -5.22 31.98
CA GLY A 46 -6.00 -3.83 31.56
C GLY A 46 -6.36 -2.92 32.74
N LEU A 47 -5.72 -1.75 32.82
CA LEU A 47 -6.00 -0.73 33.83
C LEU A 47 -6.04 0.64 33.16
N TYR A 48 -7.07 1.43 33.46
CA TYR A 48 -7.15 2.84 33.13
C TYR A 48 -7.54 3.66 34.36
N VAL A 49 -6.97 4.84 34.52
CA VAL A 49 -7.33 5.79 35.56
C VAL A 49 -7.63 7.12 34.91
N ASP A 50 -8.84 7.64 35.12
CA ASP A 50 -9.27 8.93 34.56
C ASP A 50 -8.84 10.12 35.44
N ASP A 51 -9.12 11.34 34.95
CA ASP A 51 -8.80 12.59 35.66
C ASP A 51 -9.58 12.74 36.98
N ASP A 52 -10.73 12.06 37.12
CA ASP A 52 -11.53 11.98 38.35
C ASP A 52 -10.97 10.95 39.37
N GLN A 53 -9.85 10.29 39.04
CA GLN A 53 -9.23 9.20 39.80
C GLN A 53 -10.13 7.95 39.91
N THR A 54 -11.05 7.75 38.97
CA THR A 54 -11.79 6.49 38.81
C THR A 54 -10.87 5.43 38.21
N VAL A 55 -10.88 4.24 38.79
CA VAL A 55 -10.07 3.10 38.33
C VAL A 55 -10.95 2.14 37.54
N TYR A 56 -10.60 1.89 36.29
CA TYR A 56 -11.25 0.90 35.42
C TYR A 56 -10.32 -0.29 35.19
N VAL A 57 -10.84 -1.50 35.36
CA VAL A 57 -10.08 -2.74 35.23
C VAL A 57 -10.71 -3.66 34.20
N ALA A 58 -9.91 -4.16 33.26
CA ALA A 58 -10.30 -5.28 32.41
C ALA A 58 -10.13 -6.59 33.17
N ASP A 59 -11.26 -7.14 33.61
CA ASP A 59 -11.38 -8.38 34.35
C ASP A 59 -11.49 -9.54 33.34
N GLN A 60 -10.34 -9.91 32.78
CA GLN A 60 -10.22 -10.67 31.52
C GLN A 60 -11.00 -11.99 31.55
N SER A 61 -10.74 -12.82 32.57
CA SER A 61 -11.34 -14.15 32.70
C SER A 61 -12.83 -14.10 33.07
N ASN A 62 -13.31 -12.96 33.57
CA ASN A 62 -14.73 -12.71 33.79
C ASN A 62 -15.40 -11.96 32.63
N HIS A 63 -14.65 -11.65 31.56
CA HIS A 63 -15.12 -11.02 30.33
C HIS A 63 -15.92 -9.72 30.56
N ARG A 64 -15.37 -8.84 31.41
CA ARG A 64 -16.02 -7.58 31.77
C ARG A 64 -15.02 -6.47 32.06
N ILE A 65 -15.49 -5.23 32.01
CA ILE A 65 -14.80 -4.06 32.55
C ILE A 65 -15.51 -3.62 33.81
N VAL A 66 -14.77 -3.37 34.88
CA VAL A 66 -15.31 -2.97 36.19
C VAL A 66 -14.66 -1.67 36.65
N GLU A 67 -15.47 -0.71 37.11
CA GLU A 67 -15.01 0.56 37.66
C GLU A 67 -15.03 0.58 39.20
N TRP A 68 -14.07 1.32 39.79
CA TRP A 68 -13.99 1.65 41.22
C TRP A 68 -13.74 3.15 41.40
N LYS A 69 -14.58 3.79 42.21
CA LYS A 69 -14.52 5.23 42.48
C LYS A 69 -14.01 5.53 43.89
N ARG A 70 -13.39 6.70 44.06
CA ARG A 70 -13.16 7.28 45.38
C ARG A 70 -14.46 7.87 45.92
N VAL A 71 -14.79 7.49 47.15
CA VAL A 71 -15.92 8.01 47.91
C VAL A 71 -15.42 9.02 48.93
N TYR A 72 -15.98 10.21 48.89
CA TYR A 72 -15.71 11.30 49.84
C TYR A 72 -16.85 11.37 50.87
N PRO A 73 -16.56 11.38 52.18
CA PRO A 73 -17.60 11.60 53.20
C PRO A 73 -18.22 12.99 53.02
N LEU A 74 -19.54 13.07 52.88
CA LEU A 74 -20.25 14.35 52.79
C LEU A 74 -20.14 15.14 54.11
N ARG A 75 -19.45 16.28 54.11
CA ARG A 75 -19.77 17.42 54.98
C ARG A 75 -19.46 18.74 54.25
N GLY A 76 -20.50 19.56 54.10
CA GLY A 76 -20.46 21.01 53.87
C GLY A 76 -19.40 21.55 52.89
N SER A 77 -19.81 21.78 51.65
CA SER A 77 -19.34 22.85 50.76
C SER A 77 -17.93 23.46 51.01
N SER A 78 -16.87 22.70 50.74
CA SER A 78 -15.59 23.25 50.28
C SER A 78 -14.75 22.14 49.65
N ILE A 79 -14.32 22.35 48.41
CA ILE A 79 -13.40 21.48 47.66
C ILE A 79 -12.01 21.70 48.24
N ASP A 80 -11.59 20.80 49.13
CA ASP A 80 -10.19 20.60 49.49
C ASP A 80 -9.94 19.09 49.65
N ILE A 81 -8.76 18.66 49.21
CA ILE A 81 -8.32 17.26 49.11
C ILE A 81 -8.43 16.60 50.49
N HIS A 82 -9.48 15.82 50.72
CA HIS A 82 -9.81 15.30 52.04
C HIS A 82 -8.87 14.13 52.39
N PRO A 83 -8.15 14.16 53.54
CA PRO A 83 -7.26 13.06 53.97
C PRO A 83 -7.96 11.73 54.28
N ASN A 84 -9.29 11.66 54.14
CA ASN A 84 -10.12 10.50 54.47
C ASN A 84 -10.90 9.91 53.27
N ALA A 85 -10.50 10.23 52.03
CA ALA A 85 -11.09 9.61 50.84
C ALA A 85 -10.89 8.08 50.87
N ARG A 86 -11.97 7.31 50.72
CA ARG A 86 -11.94 5.84 50.73
C ARG A 86 -12.29 5.30 49.34
N TRP A 87 -11.70 4.18 48.95
CA TRP A 87 -12.12 3.48 47.74
C TRP A 87 -13.44 2.76 47.99
N GLN A 88 -14.31 2.73 46.98
CA GLN A 88 -15.48 1.87 47.01
C GLN A 88 -15.04 0.41 47.18
N GLN A 89 -15.76 -0.36 48.00
CA GLN A 89 -15.39 -1.75 48.27
C GLN A 89 -15.87 -2.68 47.14
N ASP A 90 -17.04 -2.40 46.58
CA ASP A 90 -17.64 -3.12 45.47
C ASP A 90 -17.41 -2.34 44.16
N GLY A 91 -17.05 -3.04 43.10
CA GLY A 91 -16.94 -2.45 41.77
C GLY A 91 -18.29 -2.24 41.11
N ILE A 92 -18.29 -1.71 39.90
CA ILE A 92 -19.48 -1.62 39.05
C ILE A 92 -19.10 -2.11 37.65
N THR A 93 -19.79 -3.14 37.14
CA THR A 93 -19.58 -3.58 35.76
C THR A 93 -20.11 -2.53 34.81
N VAL A 94 -19.24 -2.01 33.95
CA VAL A 94 -19.55 -0.91 33.00
C VAL A 94 -19.51 -1.35 31.54
N ALA A 95 -18.90 -2.50 31.24
CA ALA A 95 -18.97 -3.14 29.92
C ALA A 95 -18.85 -4.66 30.06
N GLY A 96 -19.51 -5.41 29.18
CA GLY A 96 -19.52 -6.88 29.21
C GLY A 96 -20.25 -7.49 30.42
N GLY A 97 -19.77 -8.64 30.91
CA GLY A 97 -20.36 -9.34 32.06
C GLY A 97 -21.58 -10.22 31.75
N ASN A 98 -22.05 -10.24 30.49
CA ASN A 98 -23.17 -11.06 30.03
C ASN A 98 -22.72 -12.40 29.43
N ARG A 99 -21.79 -13.08 30.11
CA ARG A 99 -21.05 -14.27 29.64
C ARG A 99 -20.07 -13.96 28.50
N GLN A 100 -19.19 -14.92 28.24
CA GLN A 100 -18.31 -14.90 27.07
C GLN A 100 -19.14 -14.96 25.78
N GLY A 101 -18.82 -14.14 24.80
CA GLY A 101 -19.43 -14.21 23.48
C GLY A 101 -19.08 -13.01 22.60
N ASN A 102 -19.72 -12.93 21.44
CA ASN A 102 -19.44 -11.92 20.41
C ASN A 102 -20.63 -10.96 20.16
N GLU A 103 -21.70 -11.06 20.93
CA GLU A 103 -22.79 -10.08 20.88
C GLU A 103 -22.33 -8.69 21.34
N THR A 104 -23.10 -7.67 21.02
CA THR A 104 -22.75 -6.26 21.33
C THR A 104 -22.78 -5.93 22.82
N ASN A 105 -23.38 -6.76 23.67
CA ASN A 105 -23.36 -6.65 25.13
C ASN A 105 -22.41 -7.68 25.80
N GLN A 106 -21.60 -8.38 25.02
CA GLN A 106 -20.67 -9.41 25.46
C GLN A 106 -19.22 -9.07 25.09
N LEU A 107 -18.28 -9.66 25.82
CA LEU A 107 -16.84 -9.58 25.57
C LEU A 107 -16.26 -11.00 25.62
N SER A 108 -15.06 -11.16 25.07
CA SER A 108 -14.28 -12.39 25.08
C SER A 108 -12.80 -12.05 25.29
N ASN A 109 -12.33 -12.28 26.52
CA ASN A 109 -11.00 -11.89 27.00
C ASN A 109 -10.63 -10.42 26.72
N PRO A 110 -11.33 -9.44 27.31
CA PRO A 110 -10.93 -8.05 27.17
C PRO A 110 -9.53 -7.83 27.77
N LEU A 111 -8.61 -7.27 26.98
CA LEU A 111 -7.22 -7.06 27.39
C LEU A 111 -6.95 -5.61 27.79
N GLY A 112 -7.28 -4.68 26.90
CA GLY A 112 -7.00 -3.25 27.05
C GLY A 112 -8.27 -2.43 27.08
N LEU A 113 -8.22 -1.31 27.76
CA LEU A 113 -9.29 -0.33 27.80
C LEU A 113 -8.74 1.10 27.78
N TYR A 114 -9.54 2.02 27.24
CA TYR A 114 -9.32 3.46 27.28
C TYR A 114 -10.66 4.13 27.58
N VAL A 115 -10.63 5.20 28.37
CA VAL A 115 -11.82 6.01 28.67
C VAL A 115 -11.54 7.44 28.24
N ASP A 116 -12.41 8.02 27.41
CA ASP A 116 -12.27 9.39 26.94
C ASP A 116 -12.87 10.44 27.89
N ASP A 117 -12.71 11.72 27.54
CA ASP A 117 -13.19 12.85 28.32
C ASP A 117 -14.73 12.86 28.51
N ASP A 118 -15.47 12.19 27.61
CA ASP A 118 -16.93 12.06 27.67
C ASP A 118 -17.37 10.80 28.49
N GLN A 119 -16.42 10.12 29.13
CA GLN A 119 -16.60 8.84 29.84
C GLN A 119 -17.09 7.70 28.93
N THR A 120 -16.72 7.75 27.65
CA THR A 120 -16.92 6.64 26.71
C THR A 120 -15.79 5.63 26.86
N ILE A 121 -16.16 4.36 27.00
CA ILE A 121 -15.22 3.26 27.22
C ILE A 121 -14.95 2.54 25.91
N TYR A 122 -13.69 2.45 25.52
CA TYR A 122 -13.22 1.65 24.39
C TYR A 122 -12.55 0.39 24.92
N VAL A 123 -13.01 -0.77 24.48
CA VAL A 123 -12.52 -2.07 24.97
C VAL A 123 -11.90 -2.85 23.82
N ALA A 124 -10.67 -3.32 24.01
CA ALA A 124 -10.02 -4.28 23.14
C ALA A 124 -10.51 -5.70 23.47
N ASP A 125 -11.47 -6.17 22.68
CA ASP A 125 -12.13 -7.46 22.78
C ASP A 125 -11.33 -8.51 21.98
N GLU A 126 -10.30 -9.05 22.63
CA GLU A 126 -9.17 -9.75 21.99
C GLU A 126 -9.60 -10.94 21.13
N LEU A 127 -10.35 -11.87 21.71
CA LEU A 127 -10.74 -13.10 21.01
C LEU A 127 -11.82 -12.88 19.96
N ASN A 128 -12.52 -11.74 20.01
CA ASN A 128 -13.44 -11.32 18.98
C ASN A 128 -12.77 -10.40 17.93
N HIS A 129 -11.47 -10.12 18.07
CA HIS A 129 -10.67 -9.34 17.14
C HIS A 129 -11.27 -7.96 16.81
N ARG A 130 -11.82 -7.27 17.82
CA ARG A 130 -12.54 -6.01 17.65
C ARG A 130 -12.29 -5.02 18.78
N ILE A 131 -12.53 -3.74 18.49
CA ILE A 131 -12.64 -2.66 19.47
C ILE A 131 -14.10 -2.27 19.56
N VAL A 132 -14.64 -2.26 20.78
CA VAL A 132 -16.04 -1.94 21.01
C VAL A 132 -16.14 -0.72 21.93
N GLU A 133 -16.96 0.24 21.51
CA GLU A 133 -17.27 1.48 22.20
C GLU A 133 -18.52 1.31 23.06
N TRP A 134 -18.45 1.69 24.33
CA TRP A 134 -19.58 1.83 25.24
C TRP A 134 -19.70 3.26 25.72
N LYS A 135 -20.81 3.91 25.36
CA LYS A 135 -21.18 5.21 25.93
C LYS A 135 -21.63 5.04 27.37
N ARG A 136 -21.42 6.08 28.18
CA ARG A 136 -21.85 6.09 29.59
C ARG A 136 -23.32 5.69 29.74
N GLY A 137 -23.57 4.65 30.54
CA GLY A 137 -24.93 4.14 30.80
C GLY A 137 -25.51 3.23 29.72
N ALA A 138 -24.78 2.94 28.64
CA ALA A 138 -25.23 2.03 27.59
C ALA A 138 -25.25 0.58 28.08
N THR A 139 -26.27 -0.19 27.67
CA THR A 139 -26.41 -1.62 27.98
C THR A 139 -25.71 -2.53 26.96
N SER A 140 -25.28 -1.97 25.83
CA SER A 140 -24.58 -2.65 24.73
C SER A 140 -23.63 -1.67 24.04
N GLY A 141 -22.55 -2.19 23.49
CA GLY A 141 -21.54 -1.41 22.79
C GLY A 141 -21.70 -1.44 21.27
N GLN A 142 -20.91 -0.63 20.60
CA GLN A 142 -20.83 -0.56 19.14
C GLN A 142 -19.42 -0.94 18.70
N VAL A 143 -19.31 -1.84 17.72
CA VAL A 143 -18.00 -2.15 17.13
C VAL A 143 -17.51 -0.95 16.33
N VAL A 144 -16.38 -0.38 16.73
CA VAL A 144 -15.80 0.83 16.11
C VAL A 144 -14.53 0.53 15.32
N ALA A 145 -13.89 -0.62 15.56
CA ALA A 145 -12.78 -1.11 14.74
C ALA A 145 -12.69 -2.65 14.80
N GLY A 146 -12.18 -3.30 13.76
CA GLY A 146 -12.03 -4.76 13.70
C GLY A 146 -13.35 -5.53 13.48
N GLY A 147 -13.40 -6.79 13.91
CA GLY A 147 -14.56 -7.69 13.78
C GLY A 147 -14.53 -8.66 12.59
N ASN A 148 -13.49 -8.62 11.76
CA ASN A 148 -13.34 -9.44 10.55
C ASN A 148 -12.29 -10.56 10.69
N GLY A 149 -12.04 -11.03 11.92
CA GLY A 149 -11.03 -12.06 12.21
C GLY A 149 -9.64 -11.51 12.55
N ARG A 150 -8.69 -12.41 12.79
CA ARG A 150 -7.31 -12.09 13.17
C ARG A 150 -6.59 -11.35 12.02
N GLY A 151 -6.05 -10.17 12.30
CA GLY A 151 -5.25 -9.41 11.33
C GLY A 151 -3.95 -10.14 10.94
N SER A 152 -3.51 -9.98 9.69
CA SER A 152 -2.21 -10.47 9.23
C SER A 152 -1.06 -9.62 9.81
N VAL A 153 0.16 -10.17 9.80
CA VAL A 153 1.37 -9.52 10.33
C VAL A 153 1.62 -8.13 9.71
N LEU A 154 1.16 -7.89 8.48
CA LEU A 154 1.20 -6.59 7.81
C LEU A 154 0.26 -5.55 8.43
N GLY A 155 -0.96 -5.94 8.84
CA GLY A 155 -1.87 -5.05 9.56
C GLY A 155 -1.25 -4.56 10.87
N LEU A 156 -0.46 -5.43 11.52
CA LEU A 156 0.30 -5.09 12.72
C LEU A 156 1.45 -4.10 12.42
N LEU A 157 2.18 -4.25 11.31
CA LEU A 157 3.25 -3.33 10.92
C LEU A 157 2.71 -1.93 10.56
N VAL A 158 1.56 -1.87 9.89
CA VAL A 158 0.84 -0.61 9.62
C VAL A 158 0.38 0.03 10.95
N LEU A 159 -0.17 -0.76 11.87
CA LEU A 159 -0.63 -0.30 13.19
C LEU A 159 0.51 0.11 14.14
N ILE A 160 1.67 -0.55 14.10
CA ILE A 160 2.84 -0.20 14.91
C ILE A 160 3.43 1.15 14.44
N SER A 161 3.38 1.43 13.13
CA SER A 161 3.72 2.75 12.57
C SER A 161 2.73 3.83 13.02
N LEU A 162 1.42 3.50 13.09
CA LEU A 162 0.37 4.40 13.57
C LEU A 162 0.49 4.75 15.07
N CYS A 163 1.00 3.85 15.90
CA CYS A 163 1.02 4.02 17.36
C CYS A 163 2.15 4.94 17.87
N GLN A 164 3.14 5.25 17.04
CA GLN A 164 4.27 6.11 17.40
C GLN A 164 4.05 7.61 17.14
N SER A 165 2.97 8.01 16.46
CA SER A 165 2.76 9.40 16.00
C SER A 165 1.61 10.15 16.69
N MET A 166 0.97 9.59 17.71
CA MET A 166 -0.09 10.30 18.46
C MET A 166 0.49 11.27 19.50
N THR A 167 0.88 12.46 19.04
CA THR A 167 0.90 13.69 19.84
C THR A 167 0.03 14.73 19.15
N LEU A 168 -1.19 14.93 19.67
CA LEU A 168 -2.16 15.90 19.18
C LEU A 168 -1.67 17.34 19.42
N SER A 169 -1.62 18.14 18.36
CA SER A 169 -1.81 19.59 18.47
C SER A 169 -2.98 20.02 17.58
N ARG A 170 -3.95 20.71 18.18
CA ARG A 170 -5.17 21.20 17.53
C ARG A 170 -4.85 22.45 16.69
N ILE A 171 -4.88 22.31 15.36
CA ILE A 171 -5.21 23.42 14.44
C ILE A 171 -6.09 22.86 13.31
N ARG A 172 -7.43 22.99 13.43
CA ARG A 172 -8.35 22.68 12.32
C ARG A 172 -8.11 23.67 11.16
N ARG A 173 -7.36 23.26 10.14
CA ARG A 173 -7.60 23.68 8.75
C ARG A 173 -8.18 22.46 8.02
N GLN A 174 -9.40 22.59 7.52
CA GLN A 174 -10.00 21.57 6.65
C GLN A 174 -9.13 21.48 5.39
N PRO A 175 -8.59 20.31 5.06
CA PRO A 175 -7.92 20.09 3.78
C PRO A 175 -8.91 20.29 2.64
N GLN A 176 -8.44 20.88 1.55
CA GLN A 176 -9.21 20.93 0.32
C GLN A 176 -9.10 19.54 -0.35
N HIS A 177 -10.22 18.81 -0.36
CA HIS A 177 -10.37 17.51 -1.04
C HIS A 177 -10.09 17.65 -2.55
N ASP A 178 -9.18 16.85 -3.11
CA ASP A 178 -8.98 16.78 -4.56
C ASP A 178 -9.99 15.79 -5.16
N PRO A 179 -10.96 16.23 -6.00
CA PRO A 179 -11.97 15.33 -6.56
C PRO A 179 -11.37 14.23 -7.45
N ASP A 180 -10.16 14.41 -7.97
CA ASP A 180 -9.46 13.39 -8.75
C ASP A 180 -9.19 12.12 -7.91
N ALA A 181 -9.15 12.22 -6.58
CA ALA A 181 -8.97 11.07 -5.69
C ALA A 181 -10.14 10.09 -5.71
N ASP A 182 -11.36 10.56 -6.00
CA ASP A 182 -12.57 9.74 -6.09
C ASP A 182 -12.85 9.22 -7.51
N PHE A 183 -12.13 9.74 -8.51
CA PHE A 183 -12.34 9.40 -9.91
C PHE A 183 -11.72 8.05 -10.26
N ASN A 184 -12.41 7.26 -11.09
CA ASN A 184 -11.75 6.20 -11.85
C ASN A 184 -10.92 6.79 -13.00
N ILE A 185 -10.08 6.00 -13.64
CA ILE A 185 -9.19 6.50 -14.71
C ILE A 185 -9.95 7.16 -15.89
N THR A 186 -11.11 6.63 -16.28
CA THR A 186 -11.96 7.24 -17.33
C THR A 186 -12.40 8.64 -16.93
N GLN A 187 -12.83 8.80 -15.68
CA GLN A 187 -13.21 10.11 -15.11
C GLN A 187 -12.00 11.03 -14.98
N LEU A 188 -10.82 10.53 -14.58
CA LEU A 188 -9.57 11.32 -14.57
C LEU A 188 -9.30 11.90 -15.95
N ILE A 189 -9.31 11.08 -17.00
CA ILE A 189 -9.03 11.49 -18.37
C ILE A 189 -10.08 12.49 -18.89
N GLN A 190 -11.36 12.17 -18.72
CA GLN A 190 -12.47 13.01 -19.21
C GLN A 190 -12.56 14.34 -18.46
N SER A 191 -12.31 14.36 -17.15
CA SER A 191 -12.31 15.59 -16.35
C SER A 191 -11.27 16.61 -16.82
N LYS A 192 -10.18 16.14 -17.46
CA LYS A 192 -9.15 17.00 -18.05
C LYS A 192 -9.43 17.37 -19.52
N GLY A 193 -10.57 16.96 -20.07
CA GLY A 193 -11.04 17.32 -21.41
C GLY A 193 -10.53 16.41 -22.54
N TYR A 194 -10.03 15.21 -22.22
CA TYR A 194 -9.56 14.25 -23.22
C TYR A 194 -10.63 13.18 -23.50
N PRO A 195 -10.71 12.66 -24.73
CA PRO A 195 -11.50 11.45 -25.02
C PRO A 195 -10.90 10.24 -24.30
N CYS A 196 -11.75 9.31 -23.88
CA CYS A 196 -11.33 8.05 -23.28
C CYS A 196 -12.17 6.91 -23.85
N GLU A 197 -11.50 5.86 -24.34
CA GLU A 197 -12.11 4.58 -24.71
C GLU A 197 -11.62 3.50 -23.74
N GLU A 198 -12.49 2.55 -23.42
CA GLU A 198 -12.18 1.39 -22.58
C GLU A 198 -12.20 0.12 -23.43
N HIS A 199 -11.15 -0.69 -23.32
CA HIS A 199 -10.97 -1.91 -24.07
C HIS A 199 -10.75 -3.09 -23.12
N LYS A 200 -11.25 -4.26 -23.52
CA LYS A 200 -10.98 -5.53 -22.84
C LYS A 200 -10.11 -6.38 -23.74
N VAL A 201 -8.89 -6.66 -23.30
CA VAL A 201 -7.95 -7.52 -24.00
C VAL A 201 -7.93 -8.88 -23.31
N ILE A 202 -8.20 -9.95 -24.06
CA ILE A 202 -8.18 -11.31 -23.52
C ILE A 202 -6.84 -11.95 -23.84
N THR A 203 -6.11 -12.38 -22.82
CA THR A 203 -4.83 -13.08 -22.98
C THR A 203 -5.04 -14.51 -23.45
N LYS A 204 -3.97 -15.13 -23.98
CA LYS A 204 -4.02 -16.53 -24.43
C LYS A 204 -4.45 -17.50 -23.32
N ASP A 205 -4.03 -17.23 -22.09
CA ASP A 205 -4.36 -18.03 -20.91
C ASP A 205 -5.67 -17.60 -20.22
N GLY A 206 -6.34 -16.55 -20.72
CA GLY A 206 -7.73 -16.24 -20.39
C GLY A 206 -7.95 -15.11 -19.37
N TYR A 207 -6.90 -14.37 -19.01
CA TYR A 207 -7.06 -13.12 -18.25
C TYR A 207 -7.73 -12.06 -19.12
N ILE A 208 -8.53 -11.19 -18.50
CA ILE A 208 -9.22 -10.10 -19.16
C ILE A 208 -8.62 -8.80 -18.63
N LEU A 209 -7.79 -8.17 -19.46
CA LEU A 209 -7.07 -6.95 -19.14
C LEU A 209 -7.90 -5.72 -19.49
N GLY A 210 -8.06 -4.79 -18.55
CA GLY A 210 -8.66 -3.48 -18.81
C GLY A 210 -7.62 -2.54 -19.39
N VAL A 211 -7.79 -2.11 -20.65
CA VAL A 211 -6.86 -1.20 -21.33
C VAL A 211 -7.59 0.09 -21.68
N PHE A 212 -7.00 1.23 -21.35
CA PHE A 212 -7.60 2.54 -21.61
C PHE A 212 -6.93 3.20 -22.80
N ARG A 213 -7.66 4.03 -23.54
CA ARG A 213 -7.14 4.69 -24.72
C ARG A 213 -7.53 6.17 -24.74
N ILE A 214 -6.55 7.04 -24.96
CA ILE A 214 -6.74 8.45 -25.28
C ILE A 214 -6.45 8.60 -26.78
N PRO A 215 -7.46 8.51 -27.65
CA PRO A 215 -7.25 8.44 -29.09
C PRO A 215 -6.57 9.69 -29.65
N HIS A 216 -6.83 10.86 -29.09
CA HIS A 216 -6.24 12.13 -29.54
C HIS A 216 -6.20 13.18 -28.42
N GLY A 217 -5.34 14.19 -28.59
CA GLY A 217 -5.27 15.34 -27.70
C GLY A 217 -6.48 16.28 -27.79
N ARG A 218 -6.53 17.28 -26.91
CA ARG A 218 -7.70 18.19 -26.73
C ARG A 218 -8.02 19.05 -27.96
N LYS A 219 -7.02 19.33 -28.79
CA LYS A 219 -7.12 20.19 -29.98
C LYS A 219 -7.19 19.41 -31.29
N SER A 220 -7.16 18.08 -31.21
CA SER A 220 -7.27 17.18 -32.37
C SER A 220 -8.59 16.43 -32.31
N SER A 221 -8.99 15.83 -33.43
CA SER A 221 -10.15 14.95 -33.53
C SER A 221 -9.83 13.64 -34.25
N SER A 222 -8.54 13.38 -34.53
CA SER A 222 -8.09 12.21 -35.29
C SER A 222 -7.00 11.47 -34.54
N PRO A 223 -7.08 10.13 -34.45
CA PRO A 223 -6.05 9.36 -33.78
C PRO A 223 -4.68 9.42 -34.46
N GLY A 224 -3.64 9.49 -33.63
CA GLY A 224 -2.24 9.44 -34.02
C GLY A 224 -1.72 8.04 -34.34
N ARG A 225 -0.41 7.85 -34.20
CA ARG A 225 0.19 6.51 -34.15
C ARG A 225 0.17 5.95 -32.71
N PRO A 226 0.00 4.64 -32.53
CA PRO A 226 -0.21 4.03 -31.21
C PRO A 226 1.06 4.01 -30.34
N VAL A 227 0.91 4.48 -29.11
CA VAL A 227 1.92 4.39 -28.04
C VAL A 227 1.32 3.64 -26.86
N LEU A 228 1.94 2.53 -26.45
CA LEU A 228 1.55 1.79 -25.26
C LEU A 228 2.39 2.22 -24.06
N LEU A 229 1.74 2.71 -23.00
CA LEU A 229 2.34 3.03 -21.72
C LEU A 229 2.07 1.89 -20.73
N GLN A 230 3.13 1.33 -20.14
CA GLN A 230 3.07 0.22 -19.20
C GLN A 230 3.62 0.60 -17.83
N HIS A 231 2.75 0.53 -16.82
CA HIS A 231 3.04 0.86 -15.42
C HIS A 231 3.99 -0.14 -14.72
N GLY A 232 4.39 0.18 -13.49
CA GLY A 232 5.33 -0.58 -12.66
C GLY A 232 4.74 -1.71 -11.81
N LEU A 233 5.52 -2.13 -10.81
CA LEU A 233 5.12 -3.11 -9.80
C LEU A 233 4.13 -2.47 -8.81
N ILE A 234 3.00 -3.15 -8.53
CA ILE A 234 1.96 -2.68 -7.60
C ILE A 234 1.47 -1.27 -8.03
N ASP A 235 1.19 -1.15 -9.33
CA ASP A 235 0.88 0.10 -10.02
C ASP A 235 -0.28 -0.11 -11.00
N SER A 236 -0.81 0.95 -11.58
CA SER A 236 -1.89 0.90 -12.55
C SER A 236 -1.70 1.86 -13.72
N ALA A 237 -2.57 1.74 -14.74
CA ALA A 237 -2.64 2.70 -15.84
C ALA A 237 -2.86 4.15 -15.37
N ALA A 238 -3.41 4.38 -14.17
CA ALA A 238 -3.67 5.71 -13.64
C ALA A 238 -2.39 6.54 -13.49
N THR A 239 -1.24 5.90 -13.23
CA THR A 239 0.08 6.54 -13.08
C THR A 239 0.42 7.54 -14.19
N TRP A 240 -0.05 7.29 -15.41
CA TRP A 240 0.21 8.12 -16.58
C TRP A 240 -0.67 9.38 -16.69
N VAL A 241 -1.73 9.48 -15.88
CA VAL A 241 -2.79 10.50 -15.96
C VAL A 241 -3.21 11.07 -14.60
N MET A 242 -2.47 10.76 -13.53
CA MET A 242 -2.74 11.23 -12.17
C MET A 242 -2.30 12.68 -11.89
N ASN A 243 -1.56 13.33 -12.78
CA ASN A 243 -1.16 14.74 -12.64
C ASN A 243 -1.94 15.63 -13.63
N PHE A 244 -1.56 16.91 -13.69
CA PHE A 244 -2.16 17.85 -14.65
C PHE A 244 -1.76 17.50 -16.10
N PRO A 245 -2.53 17.94 -17.13
CA PRO A 245 -2.26 17.65 -18.53
C PRO A 245 -0.84 17.94 -19.03
N ASP A 246 -0.19 18.97 -18.50
CA ASP A 246 1.17 19.38 -18.85
C ASP A 246 2.26 18.67 -18.01
N GLN A 247 1.86 17.78 -17.10
CA GLN A 247 2.72 17.06 -16.15
C GLN A 247 2.56 15.54 -16.23
N SER A 248 1.59 15.04 -16.99
CA SER A 248 1.29 13.61 -17.13
C SER A 248 1.62 13.15 -18.53
N LEU A 249 2.48 12.13 -18.65
CA LEU A 249 2.98 11.65 -19.94
C LEU A 249 1.85 11.22 -20.89
N GLY A 250 0.79 10.59 -20.38
CA GLY A 250 -0.35 10.18 -21.21
C GLY A 250 -1.03 11.35 -21.92
N PHE A 251 -1.24 12.46 -21.21
CA PHE A 251 -1.82 13.67 -21.78
C PHE A 251 -0.87 14.40 -22.71
N MET A 252 0.42 14.49 -22.36
CA MET A 252 1.43 15.13 -23.19
C MET A 252 1.61 14.41 -24.54
N LEU A 253 1.57 13.08 -24.56
CA LEU A 253 1.63 12.29 -25.79
C LEU A 253 0.39 12.49 -26.67
N ALA A 254 -0.80 12.51 -26.07
CA ALA A 254 -2.03 12.77 -26.81
C ALA A 254 -2.02 14.17 -27.45
N ASP A 255 -1.60 15.20 -26.70
CA ASP A 255 -1.45 16.56 -27.21
C ASP A 255 -0.30 16.69 -28.23
N ALA A 256 0.70 15.80 -28.19
CA ALA A 256 1.75 15.66 -29.21
C ALA A 256 1.30 14.89 -30.46
N GLY A 257 0.03 14.47 -30.55
CA GLY A 257 -0.54 13.84 -31.74
C GLY A 257 -0.38 12.33 -31.81
N TYR A 258 -0.18 11.66 -30.68
CA TYR A 258 -0.18 10.20 -30.56
C TYR A 258 -1.56 9.63 -30.19
N ASP A 259 -1.78 8.38 -30.57
CA ASP A 259 -2.89 7.55 -30.08
C ASP A 259 -2.38 6.79 -28.84
N VAL A 260 -2.79 7.21 -27.64
CA VAL A 260 -2.17 6.73 -26.40
C VAL A 260 -2.99 5.59 -25.82
N TRP A 261 -2.33 4.46 -25.56
CA TRP A 261 -2.89 3.27 -24.94
C TRP A 261 -2.23 3.07 -23.57
N LEU A 262 -3.04 2.92 -22.53
CA LEU A 262 -2.61 2.74 -21.14
C LEU A 262 -2.89 1.29 -20.74
N GLY A 263 -1.82 0.48 -20.68
CA GLY A 263 -1.91 -0.95 -20.39
C GLY A 263 -2.01 -1.25 -18.90
N ASN A 264 -2.81 -2.24 -18.53
CA ASN A 264 -2.82 -2.84 -17.21
C ASN A 264 -2.44 -4.32 -17.29
N VAL A 265 -1.64 -4.79 -16.35
CA VAL A 265 -1.28 -6.22 -16.24
C VAL A 265 -2.30 -6.98 -15.40
N ARG A 266 -2.37 -8.30 -15.59
CA ARG A 266 -3.21 -9.20 -14.80
C ARG A 266 -3.09 -8.94 -13.29
N GLY A 267 -4.24 -8.94 -12.61
CA GLY A 267 -4.35 -8.91 -11.15
C GLY A 267 -4.44 -7.53 -10.50
N ASN A 268 -4.09 -6.43 -11.18
CA ASN A 268 -4.38 -5.09 -10.65
C ASN A 268 -5.88 -4.76 -10.75
N TYR A 269 -6.33 -3.66 -10.16
CA TYR A 269 -7.75 -3.30 -10.04
C TYR A 269 -8.51 -3.36 -11.39
N TYR A 270 -7.87 -2.91 -12.46
CA TYR A 270 -8.47 -2.84 -13.80
C TYR A 270 -8.40 -4.15 -14.58
N SER A 271 -7.59 -5.11 -14.15
CA SER A 271 -7.34 -6.40 -14.80
C SER A 271 -7.54 -7.59 -13.86
N ARG A 272 -8.46 -7.44 -12.89
CA ARG A 272 -8.82 -8.46 -11.90
C ARG A 272 -9.96 -9.36 -12.40
N ALA A 273 -9.82 -9.93 -13.60
CA ALA A 273 -10.85 -10.76 -14.23
C ALA A 273 -10.26 -11.86 -15.14
N HIS A 274 -10.94 -12.99 -15.24
CA HIS A 274 -10.55 -14.14 -16.06
C HIS A 274 -11.78 -14.84 -16.62
N VAL A 275 -11.66 -15.46 -17.80
CA VAL A 275 -12.75 -16.21 -18.45
C VAL A 275 -13.20 -17.49 -17.71
N LYS A 276 -12.50 -17.88 -16.64
CA LYS A 276 -12.68 -19.17 -15.95
C LYS A 276 -12.61 -19.03 -14.43
N TYR A 277 -11.58 -18.35 -13.93
CA TYR A 277 -11.31 -18.27 -12.50
C TYR A 277 -11.89 -16.99 -11.88
N ASN A 278 -12.45 -17.11 -10.67
CA ASN A 278 -12.91 -15.99 -9.87
C ASN A 278 -11.78 -15.50 -8.95
N PRO A 279 -11.37 -14.22 -9.01
CA PRO A 279 -10.25 -13.70 -8.23
C PRO A 279 -10.46 -13.72 -6.71
N ASP A 280 -11.70 -13.68 -6.22
CA ASP A 280 -11.99 -13.70 -4.79
C ASP A 280 -11.93 -15.11 -4.20
N HIS A 281 -12.28 -16.12 -5.01
CA HIS A 281 -12.43 -17.50 -4.53
C HIS A 281 -11.29 -18.41 -4.98
N ASP A 282 -10.81 -18.29 -6.21
CA ASP A 282 -9.89 -19.24 -6.82
C ASP A 282 -8.43 -18.79 -6.68
N THR A 283 -7.59 -19.66 -6.13
CA THR A 283 -6.15 -19.41 -5.99
C THR A 283 -5.43 -19.39 -7.35
N GLU A 284 -5.98 -20.11 -8.32
CA GLU A 284 -5.47 -20.26 -9.68
C GLU A 284 -5.42 -18.94 -10.43
N PHE A 285 -6.35 -18.02 -10.13
CA PHE A 285 -6.34 -16.66 -10.66
C PHE A 285 -5.06 -15.89 -10.27
N TRP A 286 -4.46 -16.19 -9.12
CA TRP A 286 -3.29 -15.47 -8.61
C TRP A 286 -1.97 -16.20 -8.88
N ASN A 287 -2.00 -17.30 -9.62
CA ASN A 287 -0.81 -18.11 -9.92
C ASN A 287 -0.02 -17.56 -11.12
N PHE A 288 0.34 -16.28 -11.08
CA PHE A 288 1.14 -15.61 -12.11
C PHE A 288 2.28 -14.77 -11.52
N SER A 289 3.24 -14.39 -12.34
CA SER A 289 4.28 -13.38 -12.05
C SER A 289 4.52 -12.50 -13.30
N TRP A 290 5.50 -11.60 -13.25
CA TRP A 290 5.91 -10.80 -14.40
C TRP A 290 6.35 -11.65 -15.61
N ASP A 291 6.77 -12.91 -15.43
CA ASP A 291 7.05 -13.87 -16.52
C ASP A 291 5.81 -14.05 -17.41
N ASP A 292 4.65 -14.27 -16.78
CA ASP A 292 3.38 -14.44 -17.48
C ASP A 292 2.90 -13.12 -18.11
N MET A 293 3.19 -11.97 -17.47
CA MET A 293 2.89 -10.65 -18.03
C MET A 293 3.71 -10.38 -19.30
N ALA A 294 4.99 -10.73 -19.31
CA ALA A 294 5.86 -10.61 -20.49
C ALA A 294 5.42 -11.55 -21.61
N ARG A 295 5.11 -12.80 -21.25
CA ARG A 295 4.78 -13.87 -22.20
C ARG A 295 3.39 -13.71 -22.81
N ASP A 296 2.40 -13.30 -22.04
CA ASP A 296 0.98 -13.35 -22.43
C ASP A 296 0.31 -11.98 -22.44
N ASP A 297 0.51 -11.11 -21.44
CA ASP A 297 -0.20 -9.81 -21.36
C ASP A 297 0.30 -8.84 -22.43
N LEU A 298 1.61 -8.58 -22.46
CA LEU A 298 2.21 -7.60 -23.38
C LEU A 298 1.95 -7.95 -24.85
N PRO A 299 2.17 -9.20 -25.32
CA PRO A 299 1.85 -9.56 -26.70
C PRO A 299 0.36 -9.43 -27.02
N SER A 300 -0.53 -9.80 -26.09
CA SER A 300 -1.97 -9.68 -26.29
C SER A 300 -2.40 -8.22 -26.45
N MET A 301 -1.86 -7.32 -25.62
CA MET A 301 -2.10 -5.88 -25.75
C MET A 301 -1.56 -5.33 -27.07
N ILE A 302 -0.32 -5.64 -27.43
CA ILE A 302 0.28 -5.17 -28.69
C ILE A 302 -0.57 -5.61 -29.89
N TYR A 303 -0.88 -6.90 -30.01
CA TYR A 303 -1.63 -7.41 -31.16
C TYR A 303 -3.06 -6.88 -31.20
N TYR A 304 -3.71 -6.70 -30.04
CA TYR A 304 -5.01 -6.07 -29.97
C TYR A 304 -4.96 -4.63 -30.49
N ILE A 305 -3.98 -3.83 -30.06
CA ILE A 305 -3.80 -2.43 -30.49
C ILE A 305 -3.57 -2.35 -31.99
N LEU A 306 -2.68 -3.18 -32.54
CA LEU A 306 -2.41 -3.21 -33.98
C LEU A 306 -3.67 -3.56 -34.79
N ASN A 307 -4.46 -4.51 -34.28
CA ASN A 307 -5.73 -4.88 -34.91
C ASN A 307 -6.79 -3.77 -34.82
N VAL A 308 -6.90 -3.05 -33.70
CA VAL A 308 -7.86 -1.93 -33.59
C VAL A 308 -7.44 -0.75 -34.46
N THR A 309 -6.16 -0.41 -34.45
CA THR A 309 -5.63 0.79 -35.11
C THR A 309 -5.25 0.59 -36.58
N GLN A 310 -5.18 -0.67 -37.04
CA GLN A 310 -4.68 -1.08 -38.36
C GLN A 310 -3.24 -0.61 -38.64
N GLN A 311 -2.47 -0.33 -37.59
CA GLN A 311 -1.05 0.00 -37.67
C GLN A 311 -0.21 -1.28 -37.65
N THR A 312 1.01 -1.19 -38.16
CA THR A 312 1.95 -2.34 -38.18
C THR A 312 2.91 -2.35 -36.99
N GLN A 313 3.11 -1.19 -36.36
CA GLN A 313 4.00 -1.02 -35.21
C GLN A 313 3.43 -0.02 -34.20
N ILE A 314 3.77 -0.24 -32.93
CA ILE A 314 3.57 0.70 -31.83
C ILE A 314 4.90 1.31 -31.36
N SER A 315 4.86 2.36 -30.54
CA SER A 315 5.91 2.63 -29.56
C SER A 315 5.53 2.08 -28.20
N TYR A 316 6.52 1.61 -27.45
CA TYR A 316 6.34 1.11 -26.09
C TYR A 316 7.10 1.99 -25.09
N VAL A 317 6.45 2.41 -24.01
CA VAL A 317 7.11 3.08 -22.89
C VAL A 317 6.76 2.32 -21.62
N GLY A 318 7.78 1.85 -20.92
CA GLY A 318 7.62 1.15 -19.65
C GLY A 318 8.23 1.94 -18.50
N HIS A 319 7.62 1.83 -17.32
CA HIS A 319 8.23 2.24 -16.06
C HIS A 319 8.46 1.02 -15.17
N SER A 320 9.61 0.93 -14.49
CA SER A 320 9.85 -0.09 -13.47
C SER A 320 9.62 -1.52 -14.01
N GLN A 321 8.75 -2.33 -13.39
CA GLN A 321 8.35 -3.65 -13.88
C GLN A 321 7.83 -3.64 -15.33
N GLY A 322 7.21 -2.55 -15.81
CA GLY A 322 6.86 -2.39 -17.21
C GLY A 322 8.08 -2.51 -18.13
N THR A 323 9.23 -1.96 -17.71
CA THR A 323 10.48 -2.16 -18.47
C THR A 323 10.98 -3.60 -18.43
N LEU A 324 10.88 -4.27 -17.27
CA LEU A 324 11.24 -5.68 -17.08
C LEU A 324 10.46 -6.59 -18.05
N ILE A 325 9.15 -6.37 -18.13
CA ILE A 325 8.23 -7.05 -19.06
C ILE A 325 8.68 -6.81 -20.51
N GLY A 326 8.98 -5.55 -20.88
CA GLY A 326 9.49 -5.20 -22.21
C GLY A 326 10.82 -5.88 -22.55
N PHE A 327 11.80 -5.82 -21.65
CA PHE A 327 13.11 -6.46 -21.85
C PHE A 327 13.00 -7.98 -22.00
N ALA A 328 12.17 -8.64 -21.17
CA ALA A 328 11.96 -10.07 -21.23
C ALA A 328 11.32 -10.48 -22.56
N GLN A 329 10.34 -9.73 -23.03
CA GLN A 329 9.60 -10.07 -24.25
C GLN A 329 10.36 -9.72 -25.54
N PHE A 330 10.99 -8.55 -25.62
CA PHE A 330 11.69 -8.11 -26.84
C PHE A 330 13.08 -8.73 -26.98
N GLY A 331 13.70 -9.11 -25.86
CA GLY A 331 14.97 -9.84 -25.82
C GLY A 331 14.84 -11.37 -25.80
N GLY A 332 13.63 -11.90 -25.57
CA GLY A 332 13.37 -13.33 -25.39
C GLY A 332 13.64 -14.21 -26.62
N LEU A 333 13.59 -15.53 -26.44
CA LEU A 333 14.05 -16.51 -27.45
C LEU A 333 13.29 -16.48 -28.79
N SER A 334 11.98 -16.18 -28.78
CA SER A 334 11.20 -16.07 -30.03
C SER A 334 11.26 -14.68 -30.64
N ASN A 335 11.39 -13.62 -29.81
CA ASN A 335 11.46 -12.17 -30.08
C ASN A 335 10.68 -11.59 -31.29
N ILE A 336 9.71 -12.31 -31.87
CA ILE A 336 8.93 -11.87 -33.04
C ILE A 336 8.13 -10.60 -32.73
N VAL A 337 7.61 -10.48 -31.51
CA VAL A 337 6.82 -9.31 -31.05
C VAL A 337 7.61 -8.00 -31.19
N GLN A 338 8.94 -8.05 -31.07
CA GLN A 338 9.79 -6.86 -31.20
C GLN A 338 9.64 -6.20 -32.59
N ASN A 339 9.29 -6.96 -33.64
CA ASN A 339 9.12 -6.42 -34.99
C ASN A 339 7.92 -5.45 -35.08
N ASN A 340 6.98 -5.55 -34.15
CA ASN A 340 5.85 -4.66 -34.01
C ASN A 340 6.13 -3.47 -33.07
N VAL A 341 7.37 -3.31 -32.60
CA VAL A 341 7.77 -2.22 -31.71
C VAL A 341 8.84 -1.38 -32.41
N SER A 342 8.48 -0.14 -32.71
CA SER A 342 9.35 0.81 -33.41
C SER A 342 10.29 1.59 -32.48
N PHE A 343 9.93 1.70 -31.21
CA PHE A 343 10.69 2.43 -30.20
C PHE A 343 10.36 1.90 -28.79
N PHE A 344 11.35 1.84 -27.92
CA PHE A 344 11.20 1.50 -26.50
C PHE A 344 11.76 2.62 -25.60
N GLY A 345 10.89 3.33 -24.89
CA GLY A 345 11.28 4.22 -23.78
C GLY A 345 11.28 3.47 -22.45
N ALA A 346 12.43 3.31 -21.81
CA ALA A 346 12.56 2.63 -20.53
C ALA A 346 12.84 3.65 -19.42
N LEU A 347 11.86 3.86 -18.54
CA LEU A 347 11.92 4.77 -17.39
C LEU A 347 12.17 3.96 -16.11
N ALA A 348 13.22 4.30 -15.35
CA ALA A 348 13.67 3.51 -14.20
C ALA A 348 13.81 2.01 -14.54
N PRO A 349 14.71 1.64 -15.47
CA PRO A 349 14.71 0.31 -16.06
C PRO A 349 15.14 -0.79 -15.08
N VAL A 350 14.37 -1.88 -15.05
CA VAL A 350 14.60 -3.05 -14.19
C VAL A 350 14.85 -4.29 -15.04
N ALA A 351 15.91 -5.01 -14.72
CA ALA A 351 16.22 -6.35 -15.25
C ALA A 351 16.87 -7.22 -14.17
N HIS A 352 17.77 -6.60 -13.40
CA HIS A 352 18.26 -7.09 -12.12
C HIS A 352 17.73 -6.22 -10.99
N ILE A 353 17.71 -6.80 -9.78
CA ILE A 353 17.40 -6.12 -8.51
C ILE A 353 18.38 -6.55 -7.42
N THR A 354 19.66 -6.70 -7.75
CA THR A 354 20.70 -7.27 -6.89
C THR A 354 21.35 -6.25 -5.95
N HIS A 355 21.32 -4.96 -6.30
CA HIS A 355 21.95 -3.88 -5.52
C HIS A 355 20.93 -2.89 -4.95
N ILE A 356 19.66 -3.30 -4.91
CA ILE A 356 18.56 -2.47 -4.39
C ILE A 356 18.86 -1.96 -2.98
N LYS A 357 18.61 -0.66 -2.80
CA LYS A 357 18.74 0.02 -1.50
C LYS A 357 17.44 -0.06 -0.70
N SER A 358 16.33 -0.34 -1.39
CA SER A 358 14.98 -0.42 -0.83
C SER A 358 14.92 -1.34 0.42
N PRO A 359 14.13 -0.98 1.44
CA PRO A 359 13.80 -1.87 2.56
C PRO A 359 13.25 -3.25 2.14
N LEU A 360 12.75 -3.41 0.91
CA LEU A 360 12.41 -4.72 0.34
C LEU A 360 13.56 -5.72 0.40
N LYS A 361 14.82 -5.27 0.34
CA LYS A 361 15.97 -6.17 0.51
C LYS A 361 15.95 -6.90 1.84
N HIS A 362 15.45 -6.26 2.91
CA HIS A 362 15.32 -6.90 4.22
C HIS A 362 14.17 -7.88 4.23
N LEU A 363 13.07 -7.58 3.53
CA LEU A 363 11.99 -8.53 3.31
C LEU A 363 12.51 -9.75 2.55
N PHE A 364 13.20 -9.56 1.43
CA PHE A 364 13.76 -10.65 0.62
C PHE A 364 14.81 -11.47 1.40
N ASN A 365 15.68 -10.82 2.18
CA ASN A 365 16.67 -11.48 3.04
C ASN A 365 16.05 -12.21 4.25
N THR A 366 15.01 -11.65 4.86
CA THR A 366 14.36 -12.24 6.05
C THR A 366 13.40 -13.36 5.64
N LEU A 367 12.81 -13.24 4.45
CA LEU A 367 11.90 -14.22 3.86
C LEU A 367 12.60 -15.11 2.83
N MET A 368 13.92 -15.33 2.96
CA MET A 368 14.69 -16.33 2.18
C MET A 368 14.24 -17.78 2.41
N GLY A 369 13.15 -17.99 3.13
CA GLY A 369 12.54 -19.29 3.33
C GLY A 369 11.89 -19.83 2.05
N PRO A 370 11.51 -21.11 2.07
CA PRO A 370 10.72 -21.70 0.99
C PRO A 370 9.45 -20.89 0.72
N GLU A 371 8.91 -21.00 -0.50
CA GLU A 371 7.64 -20.39 -0.93
C GLU A 371 6.49 -20.62 0.08
N SER A 372 6.49 -21.74 0.81
CA SER A 372 5.55 -22.01 1.91
C SER A 372 5.57 -20.97 3.03
N PHE A 373 6.70 -20.32 3.29
CA PHE A 373 6.81 -19.25 4.28
C PHE A 373 6.18 -17.94 3.80
N TRP A 374 6.33 -17.61 2.51
CA TRP A 374 5.62 -16.49 1.89
C TRP A 374 4.10 -16.71 1.94
N HIS A 375 3.67 -17.92 1.63
CA HIS A 375 2.28 -18.34 1.72
C HIS A 375 1.71 -18.30 3.14
N LEU A 376 2.52 -18.62 4.15
CA LEU A 376 2.12 -18.48 5.55
C LEU A 376 1.87 -17.01 5.94
N LEU A 377 2.66 -16.08 5.42
CA LEU A 377 2.60 -14.66 5.79
C LEU A 377 1.56 -13.86 5.00
N PHE A 378 1.46 -14.13 3.70
CA PHE A 378 0.67 -13.32 2.76
C PHE A 378 -0.43 -14.11 2.05
N GLY A 379 -0.51 -15.43 2.27
CA GLY A 379 -1.41 -16.30 1.55
C GLY A 379 -0.94 -16.61 0.13
N ASN A 380 -1.86 -17.14 -0.69
CA ASN A 380 -1.56 -17.64 -2.03
C ASN A 380 -2.27 -16.83 -3.13
N LYS A 381 -2.75 -15.64 -2.78
CA LYS A 381 -3.64 -14.83 -3.63
C LYS A 381 -3.03 -13.45 -3.89
N GLU A 382 -3.80 -12.41 -3.62
CA GLU A 382 -3.49 -11.01 -3.83
C GLU A 382 -2.51 -10.49 -2.77
N PHE A 383 -1.45 -9.83 -3.22
CA PHE A 383 -0.54 -9.05 -2.41
C PHE A 383 -0.93 -7.57 -2.50
N LEU A 384 -1.15 -6.95 -1.34
CA LEU A 384 -1.54 -5.53 -1.21
C LEU A 384 -2.78 -5.15 -2.05
N ALA A 385 -3.92 -5.80 -1.79
CA ALA A 385 -5.19 -5.47 -2.42
C ALA A 385 -5.59 -4.00 -2.15
N SER A 386 -5.93 -3.25 -3.21
CA SER A 386 -6.50 -1.90 -3.13
C SER A 386 -7.91 -1.96 -2.54
N SER A 387 -8.01 -2.05 -1.21
CA SER A 387 -9.29 -2.20 -0.50
C SER A 387 -10.00 -0.86 -0.28
N ASN A 388 -11.32 -0.89 -0.15
CA ASN A 388 -12.12 0.27 0.28
C ASN A 388 -11.61 0.87 1.60
N SER A 389 -11.00 0.06 2.45
CA SER A 389 -10.37 0.47 3.71
C SER A 389 -9.13 1.35 3.50
N ILE A 390 -8.32 1.05 2.47
CA ILE A 390 -7.15 1.87 2.09
C ILE A 390 -7.62 3.19 1.48
N LYS A 391 -8.64 3.18 0.61
CA LYS A 391 -9.26 4.40 0.07
C LYS A 391 -9.90 5.28 1.15
N TRP A 392 -10.56 4.67 2.13
CA TRP A 392 -11.10 5.38 3.29
C TRP A 392 -9.99 5.99 4.15
N LEU A 393 -8.89 5.25 4.35
CA LEU A 393 -7.73 5.73 5.10
C LEU A 393 -7.06 6.90 4.37
N ALA A 394 -6.87 6.81 3.05
CA ALA A 394 -6.36 7.89 2.21
C ALA A 394 -7.15 9.20 2.43
N LYS A 395 -8.48 9.10 2.33
CA LYS A 395 -9.41 10.24 2.48
C LYS A 395 -9.34 10.94 3.85
N HIS A 396 -9.13 10.20 4.94
CA HIS A 396 -9.21 10.77 6.29
C HIS A 396 -7.84 11.00 6.96
N ALA A 397 -6.86 10.17 6.62
CA ALA A 397 -5.53 10.23 7.19
C ALA A 397 -4.58 11.13 6.38
N CYS A 398 -4.66 11.12 5.04
CA CYS A 398 -3.69 11.81 4.20
C CYS A 398 -4.17 13.17 3.68
N GLY A 399 -5.47 13.47 3.77
CA GLY A 399 -5.97 14.82 3.56
C GLY A 399 -5.51 15.79 4.65
N ASN A 400 -5.48 15.37 5.93
CA ASN A 400 -5.16 16.25 7.04
C ASN A 400 -3.65 16.56 7.14
N VAL A 401 -3.26 17.81 6.88
CA VAL A 401 -1.88 18.37 7.04
C VAL A 401 -1.21 18.05 8.40
N ILE A 402 -2.01 17.67 9.40
CA ILE A 402 -1.57 17.38 10.77
C ILE A 402 -1.24 15.90 11.01
N LEU A 403 -1.87 14.99 10.26
CA LEU A 403 -1.49 13.57 10.28
C LEU A 403 -0.25 13.45 9.40
N ASN A 404 0.87 13.27 10.08
CA ASN A 404 2.23 13.44 9.58
C ASN A 404 2.47 12.83 8.18
N PRO A 405 3.19 13.52 7.26
CA PRO A 405 3.64 13.00 5.96
C PRO A 405 4.11 11.54 5.99
N LEU A 406 4.76 11.12 7.08
CA LEU A 406 5.23 9.75 7.36
C LEU A 406 4.24 8.62 7.03
N ILE A 407 2.94 8.72 7.31
CA ILE A 407 2.05 7.55 7.12
C ILE A 407 1.81 7.24 5.63
N CYS A 408 1.59 8.29 4.84
CA CYS A 408 1.26 8.19 3.41
C CYS A 408 2.53 8.05 2.56
N GLU A 409 3.62 8.63 3.06
CA GLU A 409 4.95 8.54 2.48
C GLU A 409 5.64 7.18 2.69
N ASN A 410 5.38 6.49 3.81
CA ASN A 410 6.14 5.27 4.15
C ASN A 410 5.91 4.09 3.19
N VAL A 411 4.70 3.88 2.66
CA VAL A 411 4.47 2.76 1.71
C VAL A 411 5.18 3.01 0.37
N LEU A 412 5.14 4.27 -0.10
CA LEU A 412 5.81 4.69 -1.33
C LEU A 412 7.33 4.68 -1.17
N PHE A 413 7.86 5.19 -0.05
CA PHE A 413 9.31 5.18 0.21
C PHE A 413 9.91 3.79 0.42
N ILE A 414 9.13 2.84 0.96
CA ILE A 414 9.59 1.45 1.11
C ILE A 414 9.93 0.83 -0.25
N LEU A 415 9.17 1.15 -1.31
CA LEU A 415 9.39 0.57 -2.64
C LEU A 415 10.38 1.38 -3.48
N CYS A 416 10.42 2.71 -3.31
CA CYS A 416 10.85 3.59 -4.40
C CYS A 416 12.00 4.55 -4.10
N GLY A 417 12.34 4.81 -2.84
CA GLY A 417 13.40 5.77 -2.48
C GLY A 417 12.97 6.84 -1.47
N PRO A 418 13.87 7.76 -1.10
CA PRO A 418 13.59 8.84 -0.16
C PRO A 418 12.76 9.95 -0.83
N ASP A 419 12.03 10.74 -0.04
CA ASP A 419 11.44 11.99 -0.54
C ASP A 419 12.53 12.92 -1.03
N ASN A 420 12.35 13.49 -2.21
CA ASN A 420 13.21 14.52 -2.78
C ASN A 420 12.44 15.81 -3.12
N LYS A 421 11.21 15.96 -2.62
CA LYS A 421 10.33 17.13 -2.82
C LYS A 421 9.86 17.35 -4.26
N ASN A 422 10.04 16.37 -5.16
CA ASN A 422 9.56 16.48 -6.54
C ASN A 422 8.10 16.07 -6.70
N LEU A 423 7.51 15.42 -5.69
CA LEU A 423 6.10 15.05 -5.66
C LEU A 423 5.21 16.25 -5.32
N ASN A 424 4.03 16.31 -5.94
CA ASN A 424 3.04 17.32 -5.59
C ASN A 424 2.34 16.95 -4.27
N ALA A 425 2.78 17.53 -3.17
CA ALA A 425 2.23 17.26 -1.84
C ALA A 425 0.71 17.51 -1.74
N THR A 426 0.13 18.41 -2.56
CA THR A 426 -1.33 18.63 -2.55
C THR A 426 -2.11 17.56 -3.31
N ARG A 427 -1.43 16.73 -4.12
CA ARG A 427 -2.04 15.60 -4.85
C ARG A 427 -1.72 14.25 -4.21
N THR A 428 -1.09 14.23 -3.03
CA THR A 428 -0.81 12.99 -2.30
C THR A 428 -2.06 12.14 -2.12
N GLU A 429 -3.22 12.76 -1.84
CA GLU A 429 -4.51 12.06 -1.73
C GLU A 429 -4.89 11.32 -3.02
N VAL A 430 -4.59 11.89 -4.19
CA VAL A 430 -4.83 11.24 -5.49
C VAL A 430 -3.90 10.05 -5.66
N TYR A 431 -2.60 10.19 -5.40
CA TYR A 431 -1.65 9.10 -5.63
C TYR A 431 -1.98 7.87 -4.79
N ILE A 432 -2.31 8.07 -3.51
CA ILE A 432 -2.60 6.96 -2.59
C ILE A 432 -4.00 6.35 -2.76
N SER A 433 -4.92 7.02 -3.45
CA SER A 433 -6.26 6.49 -3.70
C SER A 433 -6.27 5.53 -4.90
N HIS A 434 -5.29 5.69 -5.79
CA HIS A 434 -5.04 4.85 -6.95
C HIS A 434 -3.96 3.81 -6.70
N GLU A 435 -2.96 4.12 -5.87
CA GLU A 435 -1.80 3.25 -5.60
C GLU A 435 -1.61 3.01 -4.09
N PRO A 436 -1.08 1.86 -3.63
CA PRO A 436 -0.69 0.68 -4.40
C PRO A 436 -1.86 -0.05 -5.05
N ASP A 437 -1.68 -0.53 -6.29
CA ASP A 437 -2.64 -1.41 -6.97
C ASP A 437 -2.20 -2.89 -6.99
N GLY A 438 -3.17 -3.82 -7.01
CA GLY A 438 -2.96 -5.23 -6.66
C GLY A 438 -1.96 -6.01 -7.54
N THR A 439 -1.23 -6.95 -6.93
CA THR A 439 -0.41 -7.96 -7.64
C THR A 439 -0.54 -9.33 -6.97
N SER A 440 0.03 -10.40 -7.53
CA SER A 440 0.02 -11.71 -6.87
C SER A 440 1.17 -11.86 -5.87
N VAL A 441 0.95 -12.68 -4.83
CA VAL A 441 2.05 -13.11 -3.94
C VAL A 441 3.15 -13.81 -4.73
N LYS A 442 2.79 -14.60 -5.77
CA LYS A 442 3.75 -15.25 -6.66
C LYS A 442 4.64 -14.25 -7.41
N ASN A 443 4.11 -13.10 -7.81
CA ASN A 443 4.93 -12.05 -8.42
C ASN A 443 5.97 -11.51 -7.43
N MET A 444 5.57 -11.26 -6.17
CA MET A 444 6.50 -10.84 -5.12
C MET A 444 7.58 -11.88 -4.81
N ILE A 445 7.21 -13.17 -4.80
CA ILE A 445 8.17 -14.27 -4.68
C ILE A 445 9.15 -14.24 -5.86
N HIS A 446 8.68 -13.94 -7.07
CA HIS A 446 9.57 -13.85 -8.23
C HIS A 446 10.60 -12.72 -8.09
N PHE A 447 10.22 -11.54 -7.59
CA PHE A 447 11.19 -10.49 -7.25
C PHE A 447 12.19 -10.97 -6.18
N ALA A 448 11.74 -11.67 -5.14
CA ALA A 448 12.65 -12.26 -4.17
C ALA A 448 13.62 -13.27 -4.82
N GLN A 449 13.15 -14.09 -5.76
CA GLN A 449 14.02 -15.01 -6.51
C GLN A 449 15.06 -14.28 -7.35
N MET A 450 14.70 -13.16 -8.00
CA MET A 450 15.65 -12.35 -8.76
C MET A 450 16.74 -11.76 -7.85
N PHE A 451 16.35 -11.23 -6.69
CA PHE A 451 17.27 -10.72 -5.68
C PHE A 451 18.28 -11.79 -5.23
N LEU A 452 17.79 -13.01 -4.95
CA LEU A 452 18.59 -14.10 -4.41
C LEU A 452 19.48 -14.78 -5.45
N SER A 453 18.91 -15.09 -6.61
CA SER A 453 19.62 -15.77 -7.70
C SER A 453 20.63 -14.86 -8.40
N LYS A 454 20.40 -13.54 -8.33
CA LYS A 454 21.12 -12.52 -9.10
C LYS A 454 21.01 -12.74 -10.61
N GLN A 455 19.89 -13.31 -11.04
CA GLN A 455 19.62 -13.64 -12.44
C GLN A 455 18.38 -12.91 -12.93
N PHE A 456 18.44 -12.43 -14.17
CA PHE A 456 17.26 -12.10 -14.96
C PHE A 456 16.71 -13.38 -15.60
N GLN A 457 15.79 -14.06 -14.94
CA GLN A 457 15.31 -15.38 -15.34
C GLN A 457 13.81 -15.56 -15.08
N ALA A 458 13.23 -16.60 -15.66
CA ALA A 458 11.85 -17.02 -15.42
C ALA A 458 11.63 -17.52 -13.97
N TYR A 459 10.37 -17.71 -13.59
CA TYR A 459 10.00 -18.12 -12.23
C TYR A 459 10.60 -19.48 -11.86
N ASP A 460 11.28 -19.59 -10.72
CA ASP A 460 11.73 -20.89 -10.22
C ASP A 460 10.59 -21.56 -9.44
N TYR A 461 10.14 -22.72 -9.89
CA TYR A 461 9.09 -23.49 -9.19
C TYR A 461 9.61 -24.29 -7.98
N GLY A 462 10.87 -24.11 -7.62
CA GLY A 462 11.49 -24.63 -6.40
C GLY A 462 11.96 -26.09 -6.47
N SER A 463 11.81 -26.75 -7.62
CA SER A 463 12.43 -28.06 -7.87
C SER A 463 12.66 -28.32 -9.36
N ALA A 464 13.64 -29.18 -9.67
CA ALA A 464 13.97 -29.56 -11.04
C ALA A 464 12.79 -30.19 -11.80
N ASP A 465 11.98 -30.99 -11.11
CA ASP A 465 10.81 -31.65 -11.71
C ASP A 465 9.70 -30.64 -12.01
N LYS A 466 9.44 -29.69 -11.10
CA LYS A 466 8.46 -28.63 -11.36
C LYS A 466 8.92 -27.72 -12.49
N ASN A 467 10.19 -27.31 -12.50
CA ASN A 467 10.75 -26.53 -13.61
C ASN A 467 10.66 -27.29 -14.93
N ARG A 468 10.86 -28.61 -14.93
CA ARG A 468 10.71 -29.43 -16.14
C ARG A 468 9.27 -29.45 -16.65
N LEU A 469 8.28 -29.48 -15.75
CA LEU A 469 6.86 -29.41 -16.13
C LEU A 469 6.51 -28.07 -16.81
N HIS A 470 7.14 -26.97 -16.41
CA HIS A 470 6.84 -25.63 -16.95
C HIS A 470 7.70 -25.24 -18.15
N TYR A 471 8.98 -25.63 -18.16
CA TYR A 471 9.97 -25.13 -19.12
C TYR A 471 10.58 -26.22 -20.00
N ASN A 472 10.26 -27.49 -19.75
CA ASN A 472 10.93 -28.64 -20.36
C ASN A 472 12.45 -28.70 -20.08
N GLN A 473 12.91 -28.01 -19.02
CA GLN A 473 14.28 -27.99 -18.52
C GLN A 473 14.30 -27.91 -16.98
N THR A 474 15.40 -28.29 -16.34
CA THR A 474 15.48 -28.41 -14.86
C THR A 474 15.67 -27.10 -14.12
N THR A 475 16.05 -26.05 -14.81
CA THR A 475 16.25 -24.71 -14.25
C THR A 475 15.36 -23.72 -14.99
N PRO A 476 14.95 -22.60 -14.39
CA PRO A 476 14.25 -21.56 -15.11
C PRO A 476 15.10 -21.02 -16.28
N PRO A 477 14.52 -20.75 -17.46
CA PRO A 477 15.20 -20.07 -18.55
C PRO A 477 15.72 -18.68 -18.14
N ILE A 478 16.93 -18.33 -18.59
CA ILE A 478 17.51 -17.00 -18.38
C ILE A 478 17.09 -16.09 -19.54
N TYR A 479 16.59 -14.89 -19.21
CA TYR A 479 16.31 -13.86 -20.20
C TYR A 479 17.57 -13.10 -20.58
N SER A 480 17.62 -12.61 -21.82
CA SER A 480 18.74 -11.81 -22.31
C SER A 480 18.24 -10.57 -23.04
N ILE A 481 18.90 -9.44 -22.80
CA ILE A 481 18.59 -8.17 -23.48
C ILE A 481 19.33 -8.06 -24.82
N ARG A 482 20.45 -8.80 -24.98
CA ARG A 482 21.33 -8.71 -26.16
C ARG A 482 20.61 -8.93 -27.51
N PRO A 483 19.65 -9.87 -27.64
CA PRO A 483 18.99 -10.09 -28.92
C PRO A 483 18.02 -8.97 -29.34
N MET A 484 17.70 -8.04 -28.44
CA MET A 484 16.75 -6.97 -28.68
C MET A 484 17.32 -5.93 -29.67
N LYS A 485 16.61 -5.74 -30.78
CA LYS A 485 16.96 -4.79 -31.86
C LYS A 485 16.15 -3.50 -31.80
N VAL A 486 15.17 -3.40 -30.92
CA VAL A 486 14.29 -2.23 -30.80
C VAL A 486 15.11 -0.99 -30.42
N PRO A 487 15.00 0.13 -31.16
CA PRO A 487 15.59 1.40 -30.76
C PRO A 487 15.13 1.80 -29.34
N THR A 488 16.08 1.83 -28.39
CA THR A 488 15.73 2.00 -26.98
C THR A 488 16.34 3.25 -26.37
N ALA A 489 15.53 4.05 -25.67
CA ALA A 489 15.97 5.17 -24.85
C ALA A 489 15.86 4.81 -23.37
N ILE A 490 16.94 5.00 -22.60
CA ILE A 490 16.98 4.70 -21.17
C ILE A 490 17.03 6.00 -20.35
N PHE A 491 16.15 6.10 -19.35
CA PHE A 491 16.16 7.16 -18.35
C PHE A 491 16.35 6.51 -16.97
N SER A 492 17.44 6.83 -16.30
CA SER A 492 17.79 6.28 -14.97
C SER A 492 18.15 7.39 -13.98
N SER A 493 18.24 7.08 -12.69
CA SER A 493 18.47 8.09 -11.66
C SER A 493 19.39 7.62 -10.53
N GLY A 494 19.87 8.55 -9.70
CA GLY A 494 20.86 8.29 -8.65
C GLY A 494 20.26 7.89 -7.30
N GLU A 495 19.11 8.46 -6.95
CA GLU A 495 18.38 8.17 -5.70
C GLU A 495 17.31 7.07 -5.87
N ASP A 496 17.32 6.36 -7.01
CA ASP A 496 16.50 5.18 -7.22
C ASP A 496 16.95 4.03 -6.31
N TRP A 497 16.05 3.57 -5.44
CA TRP A 497 16.33 2.48 -4.51
C TRP A 497 15.97 1.09 -5.07
N LEU A 498 15.32 1.03 -6.24
CA LEU A 498 14.85 -0.21 -6.86
C LEU A 498 15.50 -0.48 -8.22
N ALA A 499 15.56 0.51 -9.11
CA ALA A 499 16.34 0.46 -10.34
C ALA A 499 17.68 1.17 -10.10
N ASP A 500 18.47 0.63 -9.18
CA ASP A 500 19.70 1.28 -8.74
C ASP A 500 20.75 1.37 -9.87
N PRO A 501 21.68 2.34 -9.81
CA PRO A 501 22.65 2.55 -10.88
C PRO A 501 23.52 1.34 -11.25
N GLU A 502 23.82 0.43 -10.30
CA GLU A 502 24.64 -0.76 -10.55
C GLU A 502 23.84 -1.81 -11.33
N ASP A 503 22.57 -2.03 -10.96
CA ASP A 503 21.68 -2.91 -11.71
C ASP A 503 21.33 -2.34 -13.10
N VAL A 504 21.20 -1.02 -13.23
CA VAL A 504 21.02 -0.35 -14.54
C VAL A 504 22.25 -0.49 -15.43
N ALA A 505 23.46 -0.52 -14.86
CA ALA A 505 24.69 -0.71 -15.63
C ALA A 505 24.68 -2.04 -16.40
N PHE A 506 24.14 -3.11 -15.80
CA PHE A 506 23.95 -4.39 -16.50
C PHE A 506 23.09 -4.25 -17.76
N ILE A 507 22.02 -3.45 -17.71
CA ILE A 507 21.16 -3.21 -18.88
C ILE A 507 21.93 -2.46 -19.96
N LEU A 508 22.65 -1.41 -19.57
CA LEU A 508 23.47 -0.59 -20.48
C LEU A 508 24.57 -1.40 -21.17
N ASP A 509 25.17 -2.36 -20.48
CA ASP A 509 26.23 -3.21 -21.02
C ASP A 509 25.71 -4.29 -21.99
N ASN A 510 24.41 -4.62 -21.93
CA ASN A 510 23.83 -5.71 -22.72
C ASN A 510 22.91 -5.23 -23.85
N ILE A 511 22.46 -3.98 -23.82
CA ILE A 511 21.60 -3.43 -24.86
C ILE A 511 22.38 -3.10 -26.14
N GLN A 512 21.92 -3.61 -27.29
CA GLN A 512 22.62 -3.43 -28.56
C GLN A 512 22.18 -2.16 -29.31
N ASN A 513 20.90 -1.79 -29.26
CA ASN A 513 20.35 -0.64 -29.96
C ASN A 513 19.93 0.48 -28.99
N LEU A 514 20.89 0.99 -28.21
CA LEU A 514 20.71 2.13 -27.33
C LEU A 514 20.82 3.43 -28.12
N VAL A 515 19.69 4.13 -28.29
CA VAL A 515 19.63 5.36 -29.10
C VAL A 515 19.71 6.63 -28.26
N TYR A 516 19.42 6.52 -26.96
CA TYR A 516 19.50 7.62 -26.02
C TYR A 516 19.67 7.11 -24.60
N LYS A 517 20.43 7.85 -23.79
CA LYS A 517 20.49 7.63 -22.34
C LYS A 517 20.50 8.96 -21.60
N LYS A 518 19.77 9.04 -20.50
CA LYS A 518 19.79 10.17 -19.57
C LYS A 518 19.82 9.67 -18.14
N TYR A 519 20.76 10.22 -17.38
CA TYR A 519 20.90 9.97 -15.95
C TYR A 519 20.47 11.23 -15.19
N ILE A 520 19.57 11.08 -14.23
CA ILE A 520 19.04 12.17 -13.40
C ILE A 520 19.48 11.92 -11.95
N PRO A 521 20.52 12.60 -11.42
CA PRO A 521 21.07 12.29 -10.10
C PRO A 521 20.03 12.30 -8.98
N ASP A 522 19.20 13.34 -8.94
CA ASP A 522 18.34 13.62 -7.79
C ASP A 522 16.98 12.95 -7.83
N TYR A 523 16.64 12.21 -8.90
CA TYR A 523 15.36 11.50 -9.01
C TYR A 523 15.39 10.18 -8.22
N ASN A 524 14.25 9.84 -7.62
CA ASN A 524 13.94 8.52 -7.09
C ASN A 524 13.10 7.72 -8.11
N HIS A 525 12.65 6.54 -7.71
CA HIS A 525 11.96 5.62 -8.62
C HIS A 525 10.60 6.12 -9.13
N LEU A 526 9.86 6.91 -8.34
CA LEU A 526 8.51 7.37 -8.68
C LEU A 526 8.51 8.70 -9.45
N ASP A 527 9.61 9.45 -9.41
CA ASP A 527 9.68 10.73 -10.12
C ASP A 527 9.53 10.61 -11.63
N PHE A 528 9.83 9.42 -12.18
CA PHE A 528 9.61 9.12 -13.59
C PHE A 528 8.15 9.22 -14.02
N VAL A 529 7.21 9.08 -13.08
CA VAL A 529 5.77 9.11 -13.34
C VAL A 529 5.07 10.25 -12.59
N TRP A 530 5.54 10.64 -11.40
CA TRP A 530 4.80 11.56 -10.52
C TRP A 530 5.48 12.90 -10.27
N ALA A 531 6.74 13.09 -10.64
CA ALA A 531 7.43 14.36 -10.39
C ALA A 531 6.78 15.51 -11.15
N LEU A 532 6.59 16.64 -10.45
CA LEU A 532 6.13 17.91 -11.03
C LEU A 532 7.01 18.39 -12.19
N THR A 533 8.27 17.98 -12.21
CA THR A 533 9.32 18.37 -13.15
C THR A 533 9.57 17.33 -14.24
N ALA A 534 8.92 16.15 -14.19
CA ALA A 534 9.13 15.07 -15.16
C ALA A 534 8.85 15.51 -16.60
N ASN A 535 7.89 16.41 -16.82
CA ASN A 535 7.59 17.00 -18.12
C ASN A 535 8.80 17.68 -18.78
N LYS A 536 9.57 18.43 -18.00
CA LYS A 536 10.75 19.18 -18.45
C LYS A 536 12.01 18.33 -18.46
N VAL A 537 12.14 17.43 -17.48
CA VAL A 537 13.38 16.66 -17.27
C VAL A 537 13.40 15.39 -18.11
N ILE A 538 12.25 14.75 -18.37
CA ILE A 538 12.18 13.43 -19.00
C ILE A 538 11.29 13.46 -20.24
N TYR A 539 10.03 13.87 -20.10
CA TYR A 539 9.01 13.60 -21.12
C TYR A 539 9.29 14.30 -22.44
N GLN A 540 9.77 15.54 -22.42
CA GLN A 540 10.13 16.22 -23.67
C GLN A 540 11.26 15.50 -24.43
N ASP A 541 12.29 15.02 -23.73
CA ASP A 541 13.37 14.25 -24.35
C ASP A 541 12.88 12.90 -24.87
N LEU A 542 12.04 12.20 -24.09
CA LEU A 542 11.41 10.95 -24.49
C LEU A 542 10.59 11.12 -25.77
N ILE A 543 9.70 12.12 -25.81
CA ILE A 543 8.87 12.44 -26.98
C ILE A 543 9.77 12.77 -28.19
N ASN A 544 10.83 13.56 -28.00
CA ASN A 544 11.76 13.90 -29.06
C ASN A 544 12.51 12.68 -29.63
N GLN A 545 12.91 11.73 -28.78
CA GLN A 545 13.52 10.48 -29.27
C GLN A 545 12.49 9.61 -29.97
N MET A 546 11.32 9.45 -29.38
CA MET A 546 10.24 8.66 -29.96
C MET A 546 9.84 9.19 -31.34
N GLN A 547 9.76 10.51 -31.54
CA GLN A 547 9.44 11.12 -32.85
C GLN A 547 10.41 10.71 -33.96
N LYS A 548 11.68 10.40 -33.66
CA LYS A 548 12.67 9.98 -34.67
C LYS A 548 12.42 8.58 -35.21
N TYR A 549 11.87 7.69 -34.39
CA TYR A 549 11.67 6.27 -34.71
C TYR A 549 10.19 5.93 -34.94
N HIS A 550 9.30 6.74 -34.37
CA HIS A 550 7.85 6.63 -34.43
C HIS A 550 7.22 8.03 -34.57
N PRO A 551 7.39 8.69 -35.73
CA PRO A 551 6.88 10.03 -35.95
C PRO A 551 5.36 10.09 -35.76
N SER A 552 4.89 11.04 -34.94
CA SER A 552 3.49 11.49 -34.95
C SER A 552 3.09 11.87 -36.39
N LYS A 553 1.81 11.68 -36.74
CA LYS A 553 1.28 11.95 -38.09
C LYS A 553 1.70 13.30 -38.65
#